data_AF-X0RUS3-F1
#
_entry.id   AF-X0RUS3-F1
#
_cell.length_a   1.000
_cell.length_b   1.000
_cell.length_c   1.000
_cell.angle_alpha   90.00
_cell.angle_beta   90.00
_cell.angle_gamma   90.00
#
_symmetry.space_group_name_H-M   'P 1'
#
loop_
_entity.id
_entity.type
_entity.pdbx_description
1 polymer ?
#
loop_
_entity_poly.entity_id
_entity_poly.type
_entity_poly.pdbx_seq_one_letter_code
_entity_poly.pdbx_strand_id
1 'polypeptide(L)'
;DSIFLVEGLLFHHNQFMPNPVYETTTLMKWVFKIATVEILFGLVLGAINQWKAGHKWGILGMHGLGMMLYIAGLSLSVFEFIRTSDFMTVMGYWGFYVMLSGMFLAMVEPIIAAIAGKHFTIEVIGEGVGALLMTFVEGLANLFSFLRIVAFALAHASLAGAAHQLSGFMGTIPSLILMNLIAMTFEFMSSGVQSLRLLYYEFMGKFYHGGGSPFKPYRFRVQKTKST
;
A
#
# COMPACT_ATOMS: atom_id res chain seq x y z
N ASP A 1 9.48 24.32 -30.18
CA ASP A 1 9.43 25.23 -29.02
C ASP A 1 8.03 25.64 -28.54
N SER A 2 6.97 24.83 -28.68
CA SER A 2 5.62 25.34 -28.34
C SER A 2 4.63 24.36 -27.71
N ILE A 3 5.02 23.11 -27.38
CA ILE A 3 4.10 22.19 -26.67
C ILE A 3 4.55 21.97 -25.22
N PHE A 4 5.86 21.94 -24.94
CA PHE A 4 6.40 21.74 -23.58
C PHE A 4 6.55 23.04 -22.78
N LEU A 5 6.76 24.18 -23.45
CA LEU A 5 6.68 25.49 -22.80
C LEU A 5 5.24 25.83 -22.39
N VAL A 6 4.24 25.24 -23.02
CA VAL A 6 2.83 25.38 -22.62
C VAL A 6 2.54 24.60 -21.35
N GLU A 7 3.21 23.46 -21.11
CA GLU A 7 3.20 22.83 -19.78
C GLU A 7 3.83 23.77 -18.74
N GLY A 8 5.02 24.32 -18.99
CA GLY A 8 5.65 25.32 -18.12
C GLY A 8 4.80 26.58 -17.86
N LEU A 9 3.99 27.02 -18.84
CA LEU A 9 3.06 28.16 -18.69
C LEU A 9 1.73 27.78 -18.02
N LEU A 10 1.21 26.57 -18.25
CA LEU A 10 0.02 26.02 -17.58
C LEU A 10 0.29 25.73 -16.10
N PHE A 11 1.51 25.31 -15.76
CA PHE A 11 1.96 25.18 -14.37
C PHE A 11 2.09 26.53 -13.64
N HIS A 12 2.18 27.64 -14.38
CA HIS A 12 2.15 28.99 -13.79
C HIS A 12 0.72 29.53 -13.59
N HIS A 13 -0.28 28.97 -14.28
CA HIS A 13 -1.68 29.43 -14.19
C HIS A 13 -2.58 28.53 -13.33
N ASN A 14 -2.25 27.24 -13.18
CA ASN A 14 -2.95 26.34 -12.25
C ASN A 14 -2.02 25.91 -11.10
N GLN A 15 -2.21 26.55 -9.94
CA GLN A 15 -1.55 26.29 -8.65
C GLN A 15 -1.76 24.87 -8.06
N PHE A 16 -2.21 23.89 -8.85
CA PHE A 16 -2.68 22.60 -8.35
C PHE A 16 -1.65 21.47 -8.44
N MET A 17 -0.63 21.58 -9.31
CA MET A 17 0.40 20.55 -9.44
C MET A 17 1.82 21.15 -9.38
N PRO A 18 2.57 20.95 -8.30
CA PRO A 18 3.95 21.43 -8.18
C PRO A 18 4.89 20.67 -9.10
N ASN A 19 5.91 21.35 -9.61
CA ASN A 19 6.95 20.77 -10.45
C ASN A 19 7.70 19.66 -9.65
N PRO A 20 7.65 18.40 -10.08
CA PRO A 20 8.10 17.25 -9.30
C PRO A 20 9.61 17.23 -8.99
N VAL A 21 10.42 18.02 -9.70
CA VAL A 21 11.89 18.05 -9.51
C VAL A 21 12.33 19.04 -8.43
N TYR A 22 11.66 20.19 -8.30
CA TYR A 22 12.08 21.26 -7.37
C TYR A 22 11.32 21.24 -6.04
N GLU A 23 10.14 20.60 -6.00
CA GLU A 23 9.32 20.48 -4.78
C GLU A 23 8.94 19.03 -4.46
N THR A 24 9.94 18.15 -4.34
CA THR A 24 9.74 16.73 -3.99
C THR A 24 8.96 16.55 -2.68
N THR A 25 9.18 17.44 -1.70
CA THR A 25 8.47 17.44 -0.41
C THR A 25 7.00 17.86 -0.55
N THR A 26 6.68 18.80 -1.44
CA THR A 26 5.29 19.20 -1.73
C THR A 26 4.56 18.11 -2.49
N LEU A 27 5.22 17.49 -3.49
CA LEU A 27 4.69 16.33 -4.21
C LEU A 27 4.38 15.18 -3.25
N MET A 28 5.32 14.86 -2.36
CA MET A 28 5.13 13.83 -1.35
C MET A 28 3.94 14.16 -0.43
N LYS A 29 3.81 15.41 0.06
CA LYS A 29 2.64 15.82 0.87
C LYS A 29 1.31 15.64 0.13
N TRP A 30 1.25 15.93 -1.17
CA TRP A 30 0.03 15.72 -1.97
C TRP A 30 -0.31 14.24 -2.17
N VAL A 31 0.68 13.43 -2.54
CA VAL A 31 0.48 11.98 -2.73
C VAL A 31 0.02 11.33 -1.43
N PHE A 32 0.65 11.66 -0.30
CA PHE A 32 0.25 11.12 1.00
C PHE A 32 -1.15 11.58 1.44
N LYS A 33 -1.57 12.81 1.11
CA LYS A 33 -2.94 13.27 1.37
C LYS A 33 -3.96 12.48 0.56
N ILE A 34 -3.73 12.32 -0.75
CA ILE A 34 -4.61 11.55 -1.64
C ILE A 34 -4.67 10.09 -1.17
N ALA A 35 -3.52 9.50 -0.85
CA ALA A 35 -3.43 8.16 -0.28
C ALA A 35 -4.25 8.01 1.00
N THR A 36 -4.14 8.97 1.93
CA THR A 36 -4.89 8.95 3.19
C THR A 36 -6.40 8.98 2.93
N VAL A 37 -6.86 9.80 1.99
CA VAL A 37 -8.28 9.88 1.60
C VAL A 37 -8.75 8.57 0.97
N GLU A 38 -7.97 7.98 0.06
CA GLU A 38 -8.32 6.71 -0.59
C GLU A 38 -8.38 5.55 0.40
N ILE A 39 -7.42 5.44 1.32
CA ILE A 39 -7.43 4.40 2.35
C ILE A 39 -8.62 4.60 3.30
N LEU A 40 -8.90 5.83 3.74
CA LEU A 40 -10.06 6.13 4.57
C LEU A 40 -11.36 5.74 3.86
N PHE A 41 -11.48 6.00 2.56
CA PHE A 41 -12.64 5.61 1.78
C PHE A 41 -12.77 4.07 1.69
N GLY A 42 -11.67 3.35 1.43
CA GLY A 42 -11.65 1.89 1.44
C GLY A 42 -12.05 1.28 2.79
N LEU A 43 -11.57 1.88 3.90
CA LEU A 43 -11.94 1.46 5.26
C LEU A 43 -13.40 1.75 5.60
N VAL A 44 -13.95 2.88 5.13
CA VAL A 44 -15.37 3.20 5.28
C VAL A 44 -16.23 2.16 4.56
N LEU A 45 -15.86 1.75 3.35
CA LEU A 45 -16.55 0.68 2.63
C LEU A 45 -16.42 -0.67 3.36
N GLY A 46 -15.25 -0.98 3.91
CA GLY A 46 -15.02 -2.15 4.76
C GLY A 46 -15.93 -2.17 5.98
N ALA A 47 -16.01 -1.05 6.70
CA ALA A 47 -16.88 -0.89 7.86
C ALA A 47 -18.38 -1.02 7.50
N ILE A 48 -18.81 -0.46 6.37
CA ILE A 48 -20.18 -0.61 5.86
C ILE A 48 -20.48 -2.07 5.50
N ASN A 49 -19.52 -2.79 4.91
CA ASN A 49 -19.67 -4.20 4.57
C ASN A 49 -19.84 -5.06 5.83
N GLN A 50 -19.05 -4.80 6.87
CA GLN A 50 -19.17 -5.50 8.16
C GLN A 50 -20.48 -5.16 8.90
N TRP A 51 -20.95 -3.91 8.80
CA TRP A 51 -22.26 -3.53 9.32
C TRP A 51 -23.39 -4.31 8.64
N LYS A 52 -23.33 -4.47 7.31
CA LYS A 52 -24.31 -5.27 6.56
C LYS A 52 -24.24 -6.77 6.87
N ALA A 53 -23.08 -7.29 7.29
CA ALA A 53 -22.89 -8.69 7.69
C ALA A 53 -23.45 -9.03 9.10
N GLY A 54 -24.06 -8.08 9.80
CA GLY A 54 -24.85 -8.35 11.02
C GLY A 54 -24.07 -8.61 12.31
N HIS A 55 -22.73 -8.53 12.30
CA HIS A 55 -21.89 -8.73 13.48
C HIS A 55 -21.63 -7.40 14.21
N LYS A 56 -22.48 -7.07 15.19
CA LYS A 56 -22.48 -5.78 15.90
C LYS A 56 -21.16 -5.43 16.62
N TRP A 57 -20.34 -6.44 16.95
CA TRP A 57 -19.08 -6.26 17.68
C TRP A 57 -17.84 -6.19 16.79
N GLY A 58 -17.89 -6.69 15.54
CA GLY A 58 -16.78 -6.60 14.57
C GLY A 58 -16.61 -5.22 13.92
N ILE A 59 -17.60 -4.32 14.11
CA ILE A 59 -17.58 -2.94 13.60
C ILE A 59 -16.55 -2.07 14.36
N LEU A 60 -16.27 -2.42 15.62
CA LEU A 60 -15.25 -1.77 16.45
C LEU A 60 -13.82 -2.27 16.15
N GLY A 61 -13.68 -3.23 15.24
CA GLY A 61 -12.53 -4.12 15.15
C GLY A 61 -11.49 -3.92 14.06
N MET A 62 -10.68 -4.96 13.83
CA MET A 62 -9.57 -5.14 12.86
C MET A 62 -9.92 -4.65 11.45
N HIS A 63 -11.20 -4.61 11.08
CA HIS A 63 -11.67 -4.13 9.78
C HIS A 63 -12.58 -2.88 9.86
N GLY A 64 -12.59 -2.19 11.00
CA GLY A 64 -13.45 -1.05 11.29
C GLY A 64 -12.72 0.10 11.99
N LEU A 65 -13.24 0.57 13.12
CA LEU A 65 -12.81 1.81 13.80
C LEU A 65 -11.34 1.79 14.27
N GLY A 66 -10.83 0.67 14.76
CA GLY A 66 -9.43 0.56 15.22
C GLY A 66 -8.41 0.81 14.10
N MET A 67 -8.63 0.18 12.94
CA MET A 67 -7.80 0.38 11.74
C MET A 67 -7.94 1.81 11.19
N MET A 68 -9.14 2.38 11.21
CA MET A 68 -9.37 3.79 10.80
C MET A 68 -8.59 4.76 11.68
N LEU A 69 -8.66 4.60 13.00
CA LEU A 69 -7.92 5.43 13.94
C LEU A 69 -6.41 5.23 13.79
N TYR A 70 -5.96 3.99 13.58
CA TYR A 70 -4.54 3.71 13.36
C TYR A 70 -4.02 4.40 12.10
N ILE A 71 -4.69 4.25 10.95
CA ILE A 71 -4.26 4.86 9.69
C ILE A 71 -4.39 6.40 9.73
N ALA A 72 -5.41 6.93 10.38
CA ALA A 72 -5.54 8.37 10.61
C ALA A 72 -4.39 8.91 11.49
N GLY A 73 -4.06 8.23 12.59
CA GLY A 73 -2.94 8.62 13.45
C GLY A 73 -1.59 8.50 12.75
N LEU A 74 -1.38 7.43 11.98
CA LEU A 74 -0.16 7.18 11.22
C LEU A 74 0.04 8.26 10.13
N SER A 75 -0.99 8.59 9.37
CA SER A 75 -0.92 9.64 8.33
C SER A 75 -0.63 11.03 8.92
N LEU A 76 -1.26 11.39 10.05
CA LEU A 76 -0.99 12.63 10.77
C LEU A 76 0.44 12.69 11.32
N SER A 77 0.94 11.59 11.86
CA SER A 77 2.31 11.47 12.37
C SER A 77 3.35 11.63 11.25
N VAL A 78 3.08 11.02 10.09
CA VAL A 78 3.93 11.16 8.89
C VAL A 78 3.93 12.59 8.37
N PHE A 79 2.79 13.29 8.38
CA PHE A 79 2.73 14.68 7.95
C PHE A 79 3.59 15.58 8.84
N GLU A 80 3.55 15.37 10.15
CA GLU A 80 4.39 16.11 11.10
C GLU A 80 5.87 15.75 10.96
N PHE A 81 6.18 14.48 10.69
CA PHE A 81 7.54 14.02 10.40
C PHE A 81 8.12 14.73 9.16
N ILE A 82 7.34 14.84 8.09
CA ILE A 82 7.77 15.54 6.86
C ILE A 82 7.98 17.05 7.13
N ARG A 83 7.27 17.65 8.10
CA ARG A 83 7.41 19.07 8.43
C ARG A 83 8.65 19.36 9.26
N THR A 84 8.90 18.56 10.29
CA THR A 84 9.89 18.90 11.33
C THR A 84 11.17 18.06 11.19
N SER A 85 11.13 16.91 10.49
CA SER A 85 12.25 15.96 10.31
C SER A 85 12.89 15.43 11.61
N ASP A 86 12.27 15.75 12.75
CA ASP A 86 12.66 15.30 14.07
C ASP A 86 11.61 14.32 14.60
N PHE A 87 12.09 13.13 14.98
CA PHE A 87 11.24 12.08 15.55
C PHE A 87 10.70 12.46 16.92
N MET A 88 11.43 13.25 17.70
CA MET A 88 11.01 13.59 19.07
C MET A 88 9.77 14.48 19.07
N THR A 89 9.70 15.42 18.13
CA THR A 89 8.52 16.26 17.92
C THR A 89 7.30 15.45 17.46
N VAL A 90 7.49 14.41 16.65
CA VAL A 90 6.39 13.53 16.20
C VAL A 90 5.82 12.72 17.36
N MET A 91 6.66 12.20 18.24
CA MET A 91 6.22 11.44 19.41
C MET A 91 5.40 12.28 20.40
N GLY A 92 5.68 13.58 20.48
CA GLY A 92 4.89 14.53 21.28
C GLY A 92 3.60 15.01 20.60
N TYR A 93 3.41 14.72 19.31
CA TYR A 93 2.24 15.15 18.57
C TYR A 93 1.03 14.24 18.84
N TRP A 94 -0.16 14.84 18.89
CA TRP A 94 -1.41 14.10 19.17
C TRP A 94 -1.67 12.96 18.16
N GLY A 95 -1.23 13.11 16.90
CA GLY A 95 -1.36 12.06 15.89
C GLY A 95 -0.66 10.75 16.27
N PHE A 96 0.46 10.80 16.99
CA PHE A 96 1.17 9.61 17.45
C PHE A 96 0.36 8.85 18.51
N TYR A 97 -0.27 9.57 19.44
CA TYR A 97 -1.16 8.98 20.44
C TYR A 97 -2.42 8.37 19.81
N VAL A 98 -2.97 9.01 18.76
CA VAL A 98 -4.11 8.46 18.00
C VAL A 98 -3.71 7.13 17.33
N MET A 99 -2.53 7.08 16.70
CA MET A 99 -1.99 5.86 16.10
C MET A 99 -1.88 4.73 17.13
N LEU A 100 -1.28 5.03 18.29
CA LEU A 100 -1.06 4.07 19.36
C LEU A 100 -2.39 3.58 19.97
N SER A 101 -3.37 4.48 20.09
CA SER A 101 -4.72 4.12 20.53
C SER A 101 -5.43 3.19 19.54
N GLY A 102 -5.27 3.42 18.23
CA GLY A 102 -5.81 2.55 17.18
C GLY A 102 -5.22 1.14 17.21
N MET A 103 -3.89 1.03 17.39
CA MET A 103 -3.21 -0.25 17.56
C MET A 103 -3.67 -0.99 18.82
N PHE A 104 -3.82 -0.27 19.94
CA PHE A 104 -4.26 -0.86 21.19
C PHE A 104 -5.72 -1.33 21.11
N LEU A 105 -6.59 -0.57 20.44
CA LEU A 105 -7.98 -0.95 20.21
C LEU A 105 -8.07 -2.22 19.35
N ALA A 106 -7.22 -2.36 18.33
CA ALA A 106 -7.11 -3.59 17.53
C ALA A 106 -6.65 -4.81 18.34
N MET A 107 -5.81 -4.63 19.37
CA MET A 107 -5.41 -5.71 20.29
C MET A 107 -6.56 -6.10 21.24
N VAL A 108 -7.34 -5.12 21.71
CA VAL A 108 -8.39 -5.33 22.71
C VAL A 108 -9.63 -6.00 22.11
N GLU A 109 -9.91 -5.81 20.82
CA GLU A 109 -11.06 -6.40 20.15
C GLU A 109 -11.13 -7.95 20.21
N PRO A 110 -10.10 -8.74 19.82
CA PRO A 110 -10.15 -10.19 19.92
C PRO A 110 -10.33 -10.66 21.37
N ILE A 111 -9.79 -9.90 22.34
CA ILE A 111 -9.95 -10.16 23.76
C ILE A 111 -11.41 -9.95 24.21
N ILE A 112 -12.05 -8.86 23.79
CA ILE A 112 -13.48 -8.60 24.09
C ILE A 112 -14.38 -9.65 23.42
N ALA A 113 -14.09 -10.03 22.19
CA ALA A 113 -14.84 -11.05 21.46
C ALA A 113 -14.75 -12.42 22.15
N ALA A 114 -13.56 -12.81 22.61
CA ALA A 114 -13.35 -14.06 23.35
C ALA A 114 -14.04 -14.07 24.73
N ILE A 115 -14.06 -12.93 25.42
CA ILE A 115 -14.81 -12.75 26.68
C ILE A 115 -16.32 -12.92 26.45
N ALA A 116 -16.85 -12.31 25.39
CA ALA A 116 -18.27 -12.42 25.04
C ALA A 116 -18.65 -13.86 24.62
N GLY A 117 -17.72 -14.59 24.00
CA GLY A 117 -17.87 -16.00 23.62
C GLY A 117 -17.69 -17.02 24.75
N LYS A 118 -17.35 -16.58 25.98
CA LYS A 118 -17.08 -17.43 27.17
C LYS A 118 -15.98 -18.51 26.99
N HIS A 119 -15.04 -18.31 26.07
CA HIS A 119 -13.87 -19.18 25.91
C HIS A 119 -12.60 -18.38 26.16
N PHE A 120 -12.17 -18.34 27.43
CA PHE A 120 -10.93 -17.68 27.84
C PHE A 120 -9.79 -18.71 27.85
N THR A 121 -9.09 -18.84 26.73
CA THR A 121 -7.89 -19.69 26.58
C THR A 121 -6.66 -18.81 26.31
N ILE A 122 -5.46 -19.35 26.53
CA ILE A 122 -4.17 -18.69 26.20
C ILE A 122 -4.13 -18.26 24.72
N GLU A 123 -4.88 -18.95 23.88
CA GLU A 123 -5.10 -18.66 22.46
C GLU A 123 -5.57 -17.21 22.21
N VAL A 124 -6.40 -16.65 23.09
CA VAL A 124 -6.92 -15.26 23.00
C VAL A 124 -5.80 -14.23 23.13
N ILE A 125 -4.80 -14.48 23.97
CA ILE A 125 -3.64 -13.60 24.11
C ILE A 125 -2.79 -13.66 22.83
N GLY A 126 -2.64 -14.86 22.25
CA GLY A 126 -1.99 -15.05 20.95
C GLY A 126 -2.71 -14.31 19.82
N GLU A 127 -4.03 -14.36 19.79
CA GLU A 127 -4.87 -13.63 18.82
C GLU A 127 -4.73 -12.11 18.99
N GLY A 128 -4.74 -11.59 20.22
CA GLY A 128 -4.53 -10.16 20.48
C GLY A 128 -3.18 -9.65 20.00
N VAL A 129 -2.10 -10.37 20.30
CA VAL A 129 -0.74 -10.02 19.82
C VAL A 129 -0.66 -10.15 18.30
N GLY A 130 -1.28 -11.17 17.72
CA GLY A 130 -1.39 -11.35 16.27
C GLY A 130 -2.10 -10.19 15.59
N ALA A 131 -3.22 -9.73 16.14
CA ALA A 131 -3.99 -8.58 15.64
C ALA A 131 -3.17 -7.28 15.69
N LEU A 132 -2.41 -7.07 16.77
CA LEU A 132 -1.53 -5.90 16.90
C LEU A 132 -0.44 -5.91 15.81
N LEU A 133 0.24 -7.05 15.62
CA LEU A 133 1.28 -7.19 14.60
C LEU A 133 0.71 -7.04 13.18
N MET A 134 -0.43 -7.67 12.89
CA MET A 134 -1.10 -7.52 11.59
C MET A 134 -1.47 -6.06 11.33
N THR A 135 -2.10 -5.39 12.29
CA THR A 135 -2.46 -3.96 12.16
C THR A 135 -1.22 -3.12 11.86
N PHE A 136 -0.13 -3.34 12.60
CA PHE A 136 1.12 -2.63 12.38
C PHE A 136 1.68 -2.83 10.96
N VAL A 137 1.82 -4.09 10.54
CA VAL A 137 2.36 -4.46 9.23
C VAL A 137 1.46 -3.97 8.10
N GLU A 138 0.15 -4.11 8.21
CA GLU A 138 -0.81 -3.68 7.19
C GLU A 138 -0.81 -2.16 7.02
N GLY A 139 -0.73 -1.37 8.10
CA GLY A 139 -0.60 0.09 7.94
C GLY A 139 0.71 0.52 7.30
N LEU A 140 1.82 -0.14 7.63
CA LEU A 140 3.10 0.10 6.97
C LEU A 140 3.06 -0.31 5.50
N ALA A 141 2.47 -1.48 5.19
CA ALA A 141 2.31 -1.96 3.82
C ALA A 141 1.46 -0.99 2.99
N ASN A 142 0.36 -0.49 3.56
CA ASN A 142 -0.47 0.55 2.95
C ASN A 142 0.36 1.79 2.65
N LEU A 143 1.15 2.31 3.61
CA LEU A 143 2.02 3.46 3.39
C LEU A 143 3.07 3.22 2.29
N PHE A 144 3.73 2.06 2.30
CA PHE A 144 4.72 1.70 1.29
C PHE A 144 4.12 1.49 -0.10
N SER A 145 2.85 1.11 -0.19
CA SER A 145 2.13 1.02 -1.46
C SER A 145 2.12 2.37 -2.19
N PHE A 146 1.84 3.47 -1.49
CA PHE A 146 1.76 4.81 -2.09
C PHE A 146 3.11 5.46 -2.37
N LEU A 147 4.17 5.09 -1.63
CA LEU A 147 5.54 5.54 -1.93
C LEU A 147 5.98 5.14 -3.35
N ARG A 148 5.38 4.09 -3.93
CA ARG A 148 5.57 3.70 -5.33
C ARG A 148 5.19 4.80 -6.32
N ILE A 149 4.09 5.50 -6.07
CA ILE A 149 3.61 6.60 -6.93
C ILE A 149 4.61 7.75 -6.90
N VAL A 150 5.16 8.07 -5.72
CA VAL A 150 6.23 9.07 -5.56
C VAL A 150 7.49 8.65 -6.32
N ALA A 151 7.90 7.39 -6.19
CA ALA A 151 9.07 6.85 -6.87
C ALA A 151 8.92 6.91 -8.40
N PHE A 152 7.75 6.59 -8.95
CA PHE A 152 7.48 6.71 -10.39
C PHE A 152 7.51 8.17 -10.86
N ALA A 153 6.86 9.08 -10.13
CA ALA A 153 6.88 10.49 -10.47
C ALA A 153 8.32 11.06 -10.48
N LEU A 154 9.14 10.71 -9.50
CA LEU A 154 10.54 11.15 -9.42
C LEU A 154 11.40 10.53 -10.54
N ALA A 155 11.22 9.24 -10.82
CA ALA A 155 11.94 8.55 -11.89
C ALA A 155 11.61 9.17 -13.25
N HIS A 156 10.32 9.36 -13.54
CA HIS A 156 9.85 9.99 -14.77
C HIS A 156 10.41 11.40 -14.93
N ALA A 157 10.35 12.21 -13.87
CA ALA A 157 10.88 13.58 -13.89
C ALA A 157 12.42 13.62 -14.09
N SER A 158 13.14 12.66 -13.50
CA SER A 158 14.59 12.53 -13.67
C SER A 158 14.96 12.10 -15.10
N LEU A 159 14.20 11.16 -15.67
CA LEU A 159 14.33 10.72 -17.06
C LEU A 159 14.02 11.87 -18.04
N ALA A 160 12.98 12.66 -17.79
CA ALA A 160 12.68 13.86 -18.59
C ALA A 160 13.83 14.88 -18.56
N GLY A 161 14.45 15.09 -17.40
CA GLY A 161 15.65 15.92 -17.26
C GLY A 161 16.83 15.37 -18.09
N ALA A 162 17.03 14.05 -18.09
CA ALA A 162 18.05 13.40 -18.92
C ALA A 162 17.72 13.51 -20.43
N ALA A 163 16.44 13.43 -20.82
CA ALA A 163 16.01 13.59 -22.21
C ALA A 163 16.35 14.99 -22.75
N HIS A 164 16.18 16.01 -21.90
CA HIS A 164 16.52 17.39 -22.23
C HIS A 164 18.02 17.55 -22.46
N GLN A 165 18.86 17.01 -21.57
CA GLN A 165 20.32 17.04 -21.76
C GLN A 165 20.75 16.32 -23.04
N LEU A 166 20.14 15.17 -23.35
CA LEU A 166 20.43 14.40 -24.56
C LEU A 166 19.95 15.12 -25.84
N SER A 167 18.90 15.93 -25.76
CA SER A 167 18.38 16.68 -26.91
C SER A 167 19.40 17.65 -27.49
N GLY A 168 20.32 18.17 -26.67
CA GLY A 168 21.42 19.03 -27.11
C GLY A 168 22.46 18.32 -27.98
N PHE A 169 22.54 16.98 -27.91
CA PHE A 169 23.50 16.18 -28.66
C PHE A 169 22.89 15.47 -29.88
N MET A 170 21.67 14.94 -29.75
CA MET A 170 21.04 14.08 -30.76
C MET A 170 19.80 14.69 -31.42
N GLY A 171 19.43 15.92 -31.05
CA GLY A 171 18.19 16.56 -31.47
C GLY A 171 16.98 16.17 -30.61
N THR A 172 15.96 17.02 -30.60
CA THR A 172 14.80 16.93 -29.69
C THR A 172 13.91 15.72 -29.94
N ILE A 173 13.66 15.37 -31.21
CA ILE A 173 12.74 14.27 -31.54
C ILE A 173 13.34 12.90 -31.19
N PRO A 174 14.59 12.57 -31.58
CA PRO A 174 15.20 11.29 -31.22
C PRO A 174 15.39 11.11 -29.71
N SER A 175 15.76 12.17 -28.98
CA SER A 175 15.98 12.09 -27.54
C SER A 175 14.69 11.83 -26.76
N LEU A 176 13.57 12.44 -27.17
CA LEU A 176 12.26 12.21 -26.55
C LEU A 176 11.76 10.78 -26.78
N ILE A 177 11.88 10.26 -28.00
CA ILE A 177 11.44 8.90 -28.34
C ILE A 177 12.25 7.88 -27.52
N LEU A 178 13.58 8.02 -27.49
CA LEU A 178 14.46 7.12 -26.76
C LEU A 178 14.16 7.13 -25.25
N MET A 179 14.02 8.33 -24.66
CA MET A 179 13.84 8.43 -23.22
C MET A 179 12.44 7.99 -22.76
N ASN A 180 11.40 8.25 -23.55
CA ASN A 180 10.05 7.75 -23.27
C ASN A 180 9.99 6.21 -23.35
N LEU A 181 10.70 5.60 -24.30
CA LEU A 181 10.78 4.14 -24.39
C LEU A 181 11.47 3.53 -23.15
N ILE A 182 12.55 4.17 -22.69
CA ILE A 182 13.25 3.77 -21.46
C ILE A 182 12.32 3.93 -20.25
N ALA A 183 11.68 5.08 -20.10
CA ALA A 183 10.76 5.36 -19.00
C ALA A 183 9.61 4.34 -18.92
N MET A 184 8.95 4.07 -20.05
CA MET A 184 7.88 3.07 -20.13
C MET A 184 8.35 1.67 -19.74
N THR A 185 9.55 1.27 -20.15
CA THR A 185 10.12 -0.04 -19.79
C THR A 185 10.38 -0.14 -18.29
N PHE A 186 10.95 0.90 -17.67
CA PHE A 186 11.20 0.93 -16.22
C PHE A 186 9.90 0.93 -15.41
N GLU A 187 8.91 1.72 -15.80
CA GLU A 187 7.60 1.79 -15.14
C GLU A 187 6.86 0.43 -15.22
N PHE A 188 6.88 -0.23 -16.39
CA PHE A 188 6.28 -1.55 -16.58
C PHE A 188 6.98 -2.63 -15.74
N MET A 189 8.32 -2.68 -15.78
CA MET A 189 9.10 -3.66 -15.01
C MET A 189 8.89 -3.48 -13.50
N SER A 190 9.00 -2.24 -13.01
CA SER A 190 8.91 -1.95 -11.57
C SER A 190 7.50 -2.19 -11.02
N SER A 191 6.44 -1.75 -11.72
CA SER A 191 5.06 -2.00 -11.28
C SER A 191 4.74 -3.51 -11.27
N GLY A 192 5.26 -4.28 -12.23
CA GLY A 192 5.15 -5.74 -12.27
C GLY A 192 5.80 -6.43 -11.08
N VAL A 193 7.07 -6.10 -10.78
CA VAL A 193 7.80 -6.67 -9.63
C VAL A 193 7.09 -6.37 -8.32
N GLN A 194 6.57 -5.16 -8.17
CA GLN A 194 5.98 -4.73 -6.90
C GLN A 194 4.55 -5.28 -6.70
N SER A 195 3.81 -5.57 -7.78
CA SER A 195 2.56 -6.33 -7.72
C SER A 195 2.81 -7.81 -7.41
N LEU A 196 3.84 -8.41 -8.02
CA LEU A 196 4.20 -9.81 -7.78
C LEU A 196 4.64 -10.05 -6.34
N ARG A 197 5.35 -9.09 -5.74
CA ARG A 197 5.76 -9.17 -4.33
C ARG A 197 4.56 -9.26 -3.39
N LEU A 198 3.54 -8.42 -3.58
CA LEU A 198 2.35 -8.47 -2.74
C LEU A 198 1.52 -9.75 -2.99
N LEU A 199 1.32 -10.12 -4.27
CA LEU A 199 0.57 -11.34 -4.63
C LEU A 199 1.21 -12.63 -4.11
N TYR A 200 2.53 -12.77 -4.24
CA TYR A 200 3.22 -14.02 -3.90
C TYR A 200 3.49 -14.16 -2.40
N TYR A 201 3.83 -13.06 -1.71
CA TYR A 201 4.15 -13.14 -0.28
C TYR A 201 2.94 -12.95 0.63
N GLU A 202 2.00 -12.06 0.27
CA GLU A 202 0.89 -11.70 1.15
C GLU A 202 -0.37 -12.52 0.86
N PHE A 203 -0.65 -12.80 -0.41
CA PHE A 203 -1.84 -13.55 -0.82
C PHE A 203 -1.60 -15.07 -0.89
N MET A 204 -0.58 -15.51 -1.64
CA MET A 204 -0.26 -16.95 -1.73
C MET A 204 0.27 -17.51 -0.40
N GLY A 205 1.03 -16.74 0.39
CA GLY A 205 1.49 -17.18 1.71
C GLY A 205 0.37 -17.42 2.73
N LYS A 206 -0.73 -16.64 2.67
CA LYS A 206 -1.91 -16.80 3.56
C LYS A 206 -2.90 -17.88 3.08
N PHE A 207 -3.02 -18.09 1.77
CA PHE A 207 -3.97 -19.08 1.21
C PHE A 207 -3.36 -20.45 0.90
N TYR A 208 -2.06 -20.51 0.56
CA TYR A 208 -1.39 -21.74 0.16
C TYR A 208 -0.82 -22.47 1.38
N HIS A 209 -1.68 -23.25 2.04
CA HIS A 209 -1.23 -24.30 2.94
C HIS A 209 -0.75 -25.45 2.05
N GLY A 210 0.51 -25.85 2.14
CA GLY A 210 1.14 -26.88 1.29
C GLY A 210 0.59 -28.31 1.47
N GLY A 211 -0.73 -28.47 1.59
CA GLY A 211 -1.46 -29.70 1.82
C GLY A 211 -2.51 -29.95 0.74
N GLY A 212 -2.09 -30.06 -0.52
CA GLY A 212 -2.90 -30.67 -1.57
C GLY A 212 -2.45 -32.11 -1.80
N SER A 213 -3.36 -33.08 -1.68
CA SER A 213 -3.08 -34.46 -2.12
C SER A 213 -2.92 -34.46 -3.65
N PRO A 214 -1.77 -34.89 -4.21
CA PRO A 214 -1.62 -35.00 -5.65
C PRO A 214 -2.74 -35.89 -6.19
N PHE A 215 -3.50 -35.38 -7.17
CA PHE A 215 -4.52 -36.17 -7.84
C PHE A 215 -3.85 -37.40 -8.48
N LYS A 216 -4.10 -38.59 -7.92
CA LYS A 216 -3.70 -39.86 -8.51
C LYS A 216 -4.81 -40.30 -9.45
N PRO A 217 -4.65 -40.16 -10.78
CA PRO A 217 -5.65 -40.66 -11.71
C PRO A 217 -5.78 -42.17 -11.55
N TYR A 218 -7.02 -42.66 -11.55
CA TYR A 218 -7.32 -44.07 -11.44
C TYR A 218 -6.78 -44.81 -12.68
N ARG A 219 -5.69 -45.55 -12.51
CA ARG A 219 -5.11 -46.39 -13.58
C ARG A 219 -5.80 -47.74 -13.56
N PHE A 220 -6.57 -48.06 -14.60
CA PHE A 220 -6.99 -49.44 -14.84
C PHE A 220 -5.76 -50.30 -15.11
N ARG A 221 -5.53 -51.30 -14.23
CA ARG A 221 -4.55 -52.35 -14.49
C ARG A 221 -5.13 -53.24 -15.60
N VAL A 222 -4.77 -52.95 -16.85
CA VAL A 222 -4.97 -53.89 -17.95
C VAL A 222 -4.10 -55.10 -17.63
N GLN A 223 -4.72 -56.18 -17.16
CA GLN A 223 -4.05 -57.47 -17.08
C GLN A 223 -3.71 -57.88 -18.51
N LYS A 224 -2.42 -57.90 -18.85
CA LYS A 224 -1.95 -58.56 -20.05
C LYS A 224 -2.21 -60.06 -19.88
N THR A 225 -3.33 -60.53 -20.42
CA THR A 225 -3.53 -61.95 -20.69
C THR A 225 -2.42 -62.37 -21.65
N LYS A 226 -1.56 -63.30 -21.23
CA LYS A 226 -0.57 -63.94 -22.10
C LYS A 226 -1.34 -64.64 -23.23
N SER A 227 -1.16 -64.19 -24.47
CA SER A 227 -1.49 -65.02 -25.63
C SER A 227 -0.52 -66.19 -25.64
N THR A 228 -1.08 -67.39 -25.47
CA THR A 228 -0.51 -68.62 -26.03
C THR A 228 -0.45 -68.53 -27.55
#